data_AF-A0A4Q2X1R6-F1
#
_entry.id   AF-A0A4Q2X1R6-F1
#
_cell.length_a   1.000
_cell.length_b   1.000
_cell.length_c   1.000
_cell.angle_alpha   90.00
_cell.angle_beta   90.00
_cell.angle_gamma   90.00
#
_symmetry.space_group_name_H-M   'P 1'
#
loop_
_entity.id
_entity.type
_entity.pdbx_description
1 polymer ?
#
loop_
_entity_poly.entity_id
_entity_poly.type
_entity_poly.pdbx_seq_one_letter_code
_entity_poly.pdbx_strand_id
1 'polypeptide(L)'
;MKKTPAFAASCLLTLALPSFADTFTLKDGTKLEAKVLSEDTESYSLEVQVTKSIKDERKVLKSEVVEVQRERLDQKAFEAIAKFTPTPDLMTEDEYAVQIAAVDKFLKAYPQSTKAKDAKVILDTLRAEVLEVGVGGVKFGGKIISKEDYQANAYDLDARVLEAKIRKLGTEGQTVAALRAFADFDRDFRTSLSYGALTPFAKQLIQNHVSESQQFLATLDARLKERQTGLARMVSEDRSVTDAAIKEQDAAIEARYKSEKEARQVWVTTSPFHKASLEDASRFGQTELARVSAVKTELGVDGGKAYRELYTAVKNGSNAATIAAAVTSAKTALVPTRYSAPLEAEAKDRK
;
A
#
# COMPACT_ATOMS: atom_id res chain seq x y z
N MET A 1 4.82 -62.37 34.68
CA MET A 1 3.94 -61.76 33.66
C MET A 1 4.58 -60.46 33.19
N LYS A 2 5.05 -60.41 31.94
CA LYS A 2 5.82 -59.30 31.36
C LYS A 2 4.87 -58.17 30.96
N LYS A 3 5.15 -56.94 31.38
CA LYS A 3 4.41 -55.72 30.98
C LYS A 3 5.14 -55.05 29.80
N THR A 4 4.44 -54.91 28.70
CA THR A 4 4.82 -54.19 27.47
C THR A 4 4.71 -52.67 27.68
N PRO A 5 5.62 -51.84 27.14
CA PRO A 5 5.41 -50.40 27.03
C PRO A 5 4.75 -50.06 25.67
N ALA A 6 3.72 -49.22 25.72
CA ALA A 6 3.09 -48.62 24.54
C ALA A 6 3.88 -47.38 24.10
N PHE A 7 4.39 -47.40 22.87
CA PHE A 7 4.94 -46.21 22.20
C PHE A 7 3.79 -45.44 21.52
N ALA A 8 3.63 -44.17 21.89
CA ALA A 8 2.74 -43.23 21.23
C ALA A 8 3.35 -42.80 19.88
N ALA A 9 2.64 -43.05 18.78
CA ALA A 9 2.99 -42.57 17.45
C ALA A 9 2.53 -41.11 17.29
N SER A 10 3.50 -40.21 17.14
CA SER A 10 3.28 -38.81 16.82
C SER A 10 3.06 -38.65 15.31
N CYS A 11 1.84 -38.29 14.91
CA CYS A 11 1.50 -37.98 13.52
C CYS A 11 2.10 -36.62 13.11
N LEU A 12 3.27 -36.67 12.48
CA LEU A 12 3.80 -35.56 11.67
C LEU A 12 2.88 -35.33 10.47
N LEU A 13 2.02 -34.31 10.57
CA LEU A 13 1.34 -33.69 9.42
C LEU A 13 2.41 -33.03 8.53
N THR A 14 2.96 -33.78 7.58
CA THR A 14 3.80 -33.20 6.54
C THR A 14 2.91 -32.50 5.52
N LEU A 15 2.92 -31.17 5.54
CA LEU A 15 2.44 -30.32 4.44
C LEU A 15 3.02 -30.85 3.11
N ALA A 16 2.16 -31.29 2.21
CA ALA A 16 2.52 -31.61 0.84
C ALA A 16 2.52 -30.31 0.04
N LEU A 17 3.69 -29.92 -0.48
CA LEU A 17 3.77 -28.91 -1.53
C LEU A 17 3.19 -29.53 -2.81
N PRO A 18 2.34 -28.82 -3.55
CA PRO A 18 1.80 -29.33 -4.81
C PRO A 18 2.93 -29.47 -5.83
N SER A 19 3.10 -30.69 -6.34
CA SER A 19 3.88 -30.99 -7.54
C SER A 19 3.00 -30.68 -8.74
N PHE A 20 3.49 -29.82 -9.64
CA PHE A 20 2.76 -29.30 -10.79
C PHE A 20 2.64 -30.39 -11.88
N ALA A 21 1.43 -30.93 -12.10
CA ALA A 21 1.18 -32.08 -12.98
C ALA A 21 -0.13 -31.92 -13.79
N ASP A 22 -0.11 -32.34 -15.06
CA ASP A 22 -1.30 -32.37 -15.93
C ASP A 22 -2.25 -33.50 -15.48
N THR A 23 -3.56 -33.30 -15.63
CA THR A 23 -4.55 -34.35 -15.32
C THR A 23 -5.01 -35.05 -16.60
N PHE A 24 -4.75 -36.35 -16.69
CA PHE A 24 -5.22 -37.23 -17.76
C PHE A 24 -6.44 -38.01 -17.28
N THR A 25 -7.58 -37.81 -17.92
CA THR A 25 -8.77 -38.65 -17.73
C THR A 25 -8.77 -39.76 -18.76
N LEU A 26 -8.68 -41.01 -18.31
CA LEU A 26 -8.69 -42.20 -19.16
C LEU A 26 -10.13 -42.70 -19.42
N LYS A 27 -10.29 -43.54 -20.45
CA LYS A 27 -11.59 -44.10 -20.85
C LYS A 27 -12.26 -44.97 -19.79
N ASP A 28 -11.46 -45.54 -18.89
CA ASP A 28 -11.92 -46.32 -17.74
C ASP A 28 -12.39 -45.42 -16.57
N GLY A 29 -12.27 -44.09 -16.71
CA GLY A 29 -12.61 -43.10 -15.68
C GLY A 29 -11.46 -42.76 -14.73
N THR A 30 -10.30 -43.41 -14.86
CA THR A 30 -9.12 -43.14 -14.03
C THR A 30 -8.56 -41.75 -14.33
N LYS A 31 -8.22 -40.99 -13.28
CA LYS A 31 -7.52 -39.70 -13.40
C LYS A 31 -6.06 -39.88 -12.98
N LEU A 32 -5.13 -39.48 -13.85
CA LEU A 32 -3.70 -39.49 -13.58
C LEU A 32 -3.18 -38.05 -13.51
N GLU A 33 -2.60 -37.67 -12.37
CA GLU A 33 -1.81 -36.45 -12.26
C GLU A 33 -0.37 -36.78 -12.67
N ALA A 34 0.06 -36.28 -13.82
CA ALA A 34 1.36 -36.62 -14.38
C ALA A 34 2.01 -35.49 -15.17
N LYS A 35 3.33 -35.42 -15.15
CA LYS A 35 4.11 -34.51 -16.01
C LYS A 35 4.47 -35.22 -17.32
N VAL A 36 4.17 -34.63 -18.47
CA VAL A 36 4.57 -35.20 -19.76
C VAL A 36 6.09 -35.12 -19.94
N LEU A 37 6.74 -36.27 -20.10
CA LEU A 37 8.17 -36.39 -20.40
C LEU A 37 8.43 -36.36 -21.90
N SER A 38 7.59 -37.05 -22.69
CA SER A 38 7.64 -37.03 -24.15
C SER A 38 6.29 -37.41 -24.76
N GLU A 39 6.04 -36.98 -25.99
CA GLU A 39 4.81 -37.24 -26.74
C GLU A 39 5.18 -37.74 -28.14
N ASP A 40 4.72 -38.94 -28.50
CA ASP A 40 4.84 -39.49 -29.86
C ASP A 40 3.47 -39.53 -30.55
N THR A 41 3.39 -40.06 -31.79
CA THR A 41 2.14 -40.09 -32.56
C THR A 41 1.04 -40.93 -31.92
N GLU A 42 1.37 -41.88 -31.05
CA GLU A 42 0.43 -42.88 -30.53
C GLU A 42 0.25 -42.83 -29.00
N SER A 43 1.15 -42.16 -28.28
CA SER A 43 1.24 -42.24 -26.81
C SER A 43 1.88 -41.02 -26.14
N TYR A 44 1.64 -40.93 -24.83
CA TYR A 44 2.30 -40.03 -23.90
C TYR A 44 3.21 -40.85 -22.97
N SER A 45 4.45 -40.42 -22.78
CA SER A 45 5.28 -40.87 -21.66
C SER A 45 5.15 -39.86 -20.51
N LEU A 46 4.68 -40.32 -19.37
CA LEU A 46 4.23 -39.52 -18.25
C LEU A 46 5.02 -39.85 -16.98
N GLU A 47 5.55 -38.85 -16.28
CA GLU A 47 6.07 -38.97 -14.92
C GLU A 47 4.91 -38.81 -13.93
N VAL A 48 4.43 -39.91 -13.36
CA VAL A 48 3.35 -39.97 -12.37
C VAL A 48 3.94 -40.01 -10.97
N GLN A 49 3.46 -39.15 -10.09
CA GLN A 49 3.92 -39.14 -8.71
C GLN A 49 3.13 -40.13 -7.86
N VAL A 50 3.74 -41.27 -7.52
CA VAL A 50 3.08 -42.36 -6.77
C VAL A 50 3.12 -42.11 -5.26
N THR A 51 4.21 -41.53 -4.76
CA THR A 51 4.33 -41.05 -3.37
C THR A 51 5.18 -39.77 -3.31
N LYS A 52 5.32 -39.17 -2.13
CA LYS A 52 6.09 -37.93 -1.94
C LYS A 52 7.56 -38.03 -2.41
N SER A 53 8.13 -39.24 -2.44
CA SER A 53 9.51 -39.51 -2.86
C SER A 53 9.65 -40.45 -4.06
N ILE A 54 8.57 -41.05 -4.55
CA ILE A 54 8.60 -42.03 -5.64
C ILE A 54 7.87 -41.48 -6.86
N LYS A 55 8.62 -41.36 -7.95
CA LYS A 55 8.13 -41.02 -9.29
C LYS A 55 8.17 -42.27 -10.15
N ASP A 56 7.10 -42.51 -10.90
CA ASP A 56 6.94 -43.64 -11.81
C ASP A 56 6.80 -43.10 -13.24
N GLU A 57 7.35 -43.80 -14.22
CA GLU A 57 7.21 -43.44 -15.63
C GLU A 57 6.18 -44.37 -16.28
N ARG A 58 5.08 -43.81 -16.78
CA ARG A 58 4.02 -44.55 -17.45
C ARG A 58 3.87 -44.12 -18.89
N LYS A 59 3.80 -45.11 -19.77
CA LYS A 59 3.39 -44.93 -21.16
C LYS A 59 1.88 -45.11 -21.26
N VAL A 60 1.16 -44.09 -21.74
CA VAL A 60 -0.30 -44.08 -21.91
C VAL A 60 -0.64 -43.86 -23.37
N LEU A 61 -1.45 -44.74 -23.98
CA LEU A 61 -1.86 -44.59 -25.37
C LEU A 61 -2.85 -43.42 -25.51
N LYS A 62 -2.68 -42.60 -26.56
CA LYS A 62 -3.60 -41.49 -26.86
C LYS A 62 -5.03 -41.96 -27.09
N SER A 63 -5.20 -43.17 -27.62
CA SER A 63 -6.50 -43.81 -27.81
C SER A 63 -7.24 -44.11 -26.51
N GLU A 64 -6.54 -44.16 -25.37
CA GLU A 64 -7.10 -44.45 -24.05
C GLU A 64 -7.38 -43.19 -23.23
N VAL A 65 -6.89 -42.04 -23.69
CA VAL A 65 -7.10 -40.74 -23.04
C VAL A 65 -8.38 -40.10 -23.59
N VAL A 66 -9.29 -39.74 -22.70
CA VAL A 66 -10.54 -39.01 -23.02
C VAL A 66 -10.30 -37.51 -23.00
N GLU A 67 -9.60 -37.03 -21.97
CA GLU A 67 -9.36 -35.61 -21.77
C GLU A 67 -7.98 -35.40 -21.12
N VAL A 68 -7.23 -34.42 -21.61
CA VAL A 68 -6.01 -33.94 -20.96
C VAL A 68 -6.25 -32.52 -20.48
N GLN A 69 -6.38 -32.34 -19.17
CA GLN A 69 -6.37 -31.03 -18.54
C GLN A 69 -4.92 -30.69 -18.21
N ARG A 70 -4.26 -30.03 -19.16
CA ARG A 70 -2.91 -29.51 -18.93
C ARG A 70 -2.94 -28.43 -17.87
N GLU A 71 -1.98 -28.49 -16.95
CA GLU A 71 -1.82 -27.46 -15.95
C GLU A 71 -1.39 -26.16 -16.63
N ARG A 72 -2.25 -25.15 -16.55
CA ARG A 72 -2.02 -23.85 -17.19
C ARG A 72 -1.17 -22.96 -16.29
N LEU A 73 0.08 -23.39 -16.07
CA LEU A 73 1.09 -22.63 -15.34
C LEU A 73 1.31 -21.25 -15.95
N ASP A 74 1.18 -21.15 -17.27
CA ASP A 74 1.19 -19.90 -18.01
C ASP A 74 -0.01 -19.00 -17.63
N GLN A 75 -1.21 -19.56 -17.46
CA GLN A 75 -2.38 -18.80 -17.05
C GLN A 75 -2.25 -18.27 -15.62
N LYS A 76 -1.77 -19.09 -14.68
CA LYS A 76 -1.50 -18.67 -13.29
C LYS A 76 -0.38 -17.62 -13.22
N ALA A 77 0.69 -17.79 -14.01
CA ALA A 77 1.76 -16.81 -14.09
C ALA A 77 1.29 -15.50 -14.74
N PHE A 78 0.40 -15.59 -15.74
CA PHE A 78 -0.21 -14.43 -16.38
C PHE A 78 -1.11 -13.65 -15.43
N GLU A 79 -1.94 -14.30 -14.62
CA GLU A 79 -2.80 -13.65 -13.62
C GLU A 79 -2.01 -12.74 -12.67
N ALA A 80 -0.78 -13.13 -12.32
CA ALA A 80 0.09 -12.32 -11.47
C ALA A 80 0.56 -11.02 -12.14
N ILE A 81 0.73 -11.00 -13.47
CA ILE A 81 1.16 -9.81 -14.23
C ILE A 81 -0.01 -9.03 -14.84
N ALA A 82 -1.16 -9.67 -15.05
CA ALA A 82 -2.35 -9.06 -15.63
C ALA A 82 -2.83 -7.84 -14.81
N LYS A 83 -2.63 -7.89 -13.50
CA LYS A 83 -2.96 -6.79 -12.57
C LYS A 83 -2.01 -5.59 -12.62
N PHE A 84 -0.92 -5.65 -13.40
CA PHE A 84 -0.02 -4.51 -13.56
C PHE A 84 -0.63 -3.41 -14.42
N THR A 85 -1.66 -3.71 -15.21
CA THR A 85 -2.43 -2.72 -15.95
C THR A 85 -3.91 -2.77 -15.55
N PRO A 86 -4.55 -1.62 -15.24
CA PRO A 86 -3.96 -0.28 -15.21
C PRO A 86 -2.95 -0.12 -14.07
N THR A 87 -1.83 0.56 -14.35
CA THR A 87 -0.81 0.82 -13.32
C THR A 87 -1.34 1.76 -12.25
N PRO A 88 -0.97 1.54 -10.98
CA PRO A 88 -1.22 2.49 -9.90
C PRO A 88 -0.67 3.88 -10.20
N ASP A 89 -1.35 4.90 -9.66
CA ASP A 89 -0.82 6.27 -9.67
C ASP A 89 0.49 6.35 -8.86
N LEU A 90 1.36 7.29 -9.25
CA LEU A 90 2.61 7.64 -8.56
C LEU A 90 3.64 6.51 -8.47
N MET A 91 3.57 5.52 -9.36
CA MET A 91 4.64 4.55 -9.50
C MET A 91 5.96 5.24 -9.86
N THR A 92 7.00 4.86 -9.13
CA THR A 92 8.41 5.24 -9.33
C THR A 92 9.05 4.42 -10.44
N GLU A 93 10.16 4.92 -11.02
CA GLU A 93 10.93 4.19 -12.04
C GLU A 93 11.34 2.78 -11.58
N ASP A 94 11.75 2.64 -10.31
CA ASP A 94 12.14 1.36 -9.73
C ASP A 94 10.96 0.37 -9.66
N GLU A 95 9.76 0.85 -9.29
CA GLU A 95 8.56 0.02 -9.27
C GLU A 95 8.15 -0.41 -10.69
N TYR A 96 8.29 0.47 -11.69
CA TYR A 96 8.12 0.08 -13.09
C TYR A 96 9.14 -0.96 -13.51
N ALA A 97 10.41 -0.79 -13.17
CA ALA A 97 11.48 -1.75 -13.50
C ALA A 97 11.19 -3.15 -12.95
N VAL A 98 10.68 -3.24 -11.70
CA VAL A 98 10.26 -4.51 -11.09
C VAL A 98 9.12 -5.16 -11.88
N GLN A 99 8.09 -4.40 -12.27
CA GLN A 99 6.95 -4.94 -13.02
C GLN A 99 7.35 -5.35 -14.45
N ILE A 100 8.14 -4.53 -15.14
CA ILE A 100 8.70 -4.81 -16.47
C ILE A 100 9.50 -6.11 -16.43
N ALA A 101 10.40 -6.27 -15.46
CA ALA A 101 11.20 -7.48 -15.31
C ALA A 101 10.35 -8.75 -15.10
N ALA A 102 9.24 -8.64 -14.34
CA ALA A 102 8.31 -9.73 -14.14
C ALA A 102 7.56 -10.13 -15.42
N VAL A 103 7.15 -9.15 -16.25
CA VAL A 103 6.51 -9.42 -17.54
C VAL A 103 7.50 -10.00 -18.55
N ASP A 104 8.73 -9.47 -18.62
CA ASP A 104 9.80 -10.01 -19.46
C ASP A 104 10.14 -11.46 -19.05
N LYS A 105 10.13 -11.77 -17.76
CA LYS A 105 10.30 -13.15 -17.26
C LYS A 105 9.18 -14.07 -17.73
N PHE A 106 7.92 -13.61 -17.70
CA PHE A 106 6.79 -14.37 -18.22
C PHE A 106 6.94 -14.68 -19.71
N LEU A 107 7.25 -13.67 -20.53
CA LEU A 107 7.41 -13.82 -21.98
C LEU A 107 8.56 -14.77 -22.35
N LYS A 108 9.64 -14.77 -21.56
CA LYS A 108 10.76 -15.71 -21.72
C LYS A 108 10.39 -17.14 -21.31
N ALA A 109 9.66 -17.30 -20.21
CA ALA A 109 9.27 -18.60 -19.69
C ALA A 109 8.16 -19.28 -20.52
N TYR A 110 7.27 -18.49 -21.12
CA TYR A 110 6.09 -18.98 -21.83
C TYR A 110 5.92 -18.35 -23.23
N PRO A 111 6.90 -18.51 -24.14
CA PRO A 111 6.90 -17.84 -25.45
C PRO A 111 5.74 -18.26 -26.37
N GLN A 112 5.19 -19.47 -26.17
CA GLN A 112 4.07 -20.02 -26.94
C GLN A 112 2.72 -19.92 -26.20
N SER A 113 2.66 -19.20 -25.07
CA SER A 113 1.40 -19.04 -24.35
C SER A 113 0.38 -18.26 -25.17
N THR A 114 -0.88 -18.65 -25.07
CA THR A 114 -2.01 -17.87 -25.59
C THR A 114 -2.10 -16.47 -24.97
N LYS A 115 -1.45 -16.25 -23.82
CA LYS A 115 -1.37 -14.97 -23.11
C LYS A 115 -0.14 -14.12 -23.47
N ALA A 116 0.75 -14.61 -24.34
CA ALA A 116 1.95 -13.86 -24.73
C ALA A 116 1.62 -12.51 -25.38
N LYS A 117 0.55 -12.44 -26.19
CA LYS A 117 0.11 -11.17 -26.81
C LYS A 117 -0.37 -10.17 -25.76
N ASP A 118 -1.19 -10.60 -24.82
CA ASP A 118 -1.69 -9.74 -23.73
C ASP A 118 -0.54 -9.26 -22.84
N ALA A 119 0.40 -10.16 -22.50
CA ALA A 119 1.60 -9.81 -21.73
C ALA A 119 2.48 -8.79 -22.47
N LYS A 120 2.56 -8.85 -23.81
CA LYS A 120 3.28 -7.85 -24.59
C LYS A 120 2.60 -6.47 -24.54
N VAL A 121 1.27 -6.42 -24.57
CA VAL A 121 0.52 -5.15 -24.38
C VAL A 121 0.78 -4.53 -23.01
N ILE A 122 0.82 -5.36 -21.95
CA ILE A 122 1.18 -4.92 -20.60
C ILE A 122 2.61 -4.33 -20.61
N LEU A 123 3.57 -5.06 -21.19
CA LEU A 123 4.96 -4.62 -21.29
C LEU A 123 5.12 -3.29 -22.03
N ASP A 124 4.46 -3.16 -23.18
CA ASP A 124 4.52 -1.95 -24.00
C ASP A 124 3.91 -0.75 -23.26
N THR A 125 2.82 -0.97 -22.51
CA THR A 125 2.20 0.06 -21.65
C THR A 125 3.17 0.51 -20.55
N LEU A 126 3.75 -0.43 -19.80
CA LEU A 126 4.70 -0.13 -18.72
C LEU A 126 5.94 0.62 -19.24
N ARG A 127 6.45 0.24 -20.42
CA ARG A 127 7.60 0.88 -21.05
C ARG A 127 7.28 2.30 -21.55
N ALA A 128 6.09 2.52 -22.09
CA ALA A 128 5.67 3.87 -22.48
C ALA A 128 5.53 4.79 -21.26
N GLU A 129 4.89 4.31 -20.18
CA GLU A 129 4.69 5.11 -18.97
C GLU A 129 5.99 5.42 -18.24
N VAL A 130 6.93 4.46 -18.12
CA VAL A 130 8.21 4.71 -17.44
C VAL A 130 9.10 5.70 -18.19
N LEU A 131 8.99 5.81 -19.52
CA LEU A 131 9.73 6.82 -20.28
C LEU A 131 9.30 8.23 -19.91
N GLU A 132 7.99 8.45 -19.76
CA GLU A 132 7.42 9.73 -19.33
C GLU A 132 7.79 10.02 -17.87
N VAL A 133 7.74 9.01 -16.99
CA VAL A 133 8.16 9.16 -15.60
C VAL A 133 9.66 9.48 -15.50
N GLY A 134 10.50 8.83 -16.31
CA GLY A 134 11.95 9.03 -16.32
C GLY A 134 12.41 10.40 -16.81
N VAL A 135 11.58 11.10 -17.59
CA VAL A 135 11.84 12.51 -17.93
C VAL A 135 11.25 13.50 -16.92
N GLY A 136 10.60 13.02 -15.86
CA GLY A 136 10.02 13.82 -14.77
C GLY A 136 8.51 14.03 -14.85
N GLY A 137 7.81 13.26 -15.71
CA GLY A 137 6.36 13.15 -15.68
C GLY A 137 5.86 12.33 -14.50
N VAL A 138 4.55 12.34 -14.27
CA VAL A 138 3.94 11.60 -13.16
C VAL A 138 2.59 11.02 -13.55
N LYS A 139 2.32 9.78 -13.15
CA LYS A 139 0.98 9.19 -13.31
C LYS A 139 0.07 9.60 -12.16
N PHE A 140 -1.04 10.27 -12.46
CA PHE A 140 -2.02 10.65 -11.45
C PHE A 140 -3.43 10.71 -12.03
N GLY A 141 -4.42 10.14 -11.33
CA GLY A 141 -5.78 10.01 -11.80
C GLY A 141 -5.90 9.12 -13.04
N GLY A 142 -5.04 8.09 -13.16
CA GLY A 142 -5.03 7.16 -14.29
C GLY A 142 -4.45 7.74 -15.59
N LYS A 143 -3.86 8.94 -15.55
CA LYS A 143 -3.26 9.62 -16.70
C LYS A 143 -1.82 10.00 -16.43
N ILE A 144 -0.98 9.97 -17.45
CA ILE A 144 0.36 10.55 -17.40
C ILE A 144 0.24 12.07 -17.54
N ILE A 145 0.85 12.78 -16.60
CA ILE A 145 1.04 14.23 -16.61
C ILE A 145 2.50 14.46 -17.02
N SER A 146 2.72 15.24 -18.08
CA SER A 146 4.06 15.58 -18.56
C SER A 146 4.85 16.34 -17.50
N LYS A 147 6.17 16.37 -17.61
CA LYS A 147 7.02 17.17 -16.71
C LYS A 147 6.63 18.65 -16.74
N GLU A 148 6.38 19.19 -17.92
CA GLU A 148 6.05 20.60 -18.12
C GLU A 148 4.70 20.94 -17.48
N ASP A 149 3.68 20.09 -17.69
CA ASP A 149 2.37 20.27 -17.07
C ASP A 149 2.42 20.09 -15.56
N TYR A 150 3.25 19.15 -15.08
CA TYR A 150 3.50 18.95 -13.66
C TYR A 150 4.14 20.21 -13.06
N GLN A 151 5.23 20.72 -13.65
CA GLN A 151 5.90 21.93 -13.18
C GLN A 151 4.96 23.15 -13.20
N ALA A 152 4.12 23.30 -14.21
CA ALA A 152 3.15 24.40 -14.27
C ALA A 152 2.08 24.31 -13.15
N ASN A 153 1.82 23.13 -12.60
CA ASN A 153 0.74 22.87 -11.64
C ASN A 153 1.21 22.20 -10.34
N ALA A 154 2.50 22.24 -10.03
CA ALA A 154 3.12 21.40 -9.01
C ALA A 154 2.43 21.53 -7.64
N TYR A 155 2.05 22.74 -7.25
CA TYR A 155 1.35 22.98 -5.98
C TYR A 155 0.03 22.21 -5.86
N ASP A 156 -0.85 22.31 -6.86
CA ASP A 156 -2.15 21.62 -6.82
C ASP A 156 -2.00 20.11 -7.03
N LEU A 157 -1.05 19.69 -7.87
CA LEU A 157 -0.82 18.26 -8.10
C LEU A 157 -0.27 17.57 -6.85
N ASP A 158 0.71 18.17 -6.17
CA ASP A 158 1.24 17.64 -4.91
C ASP A 158 0.18 17.62 -3.82
N ALA A 159 -0.69 18.63 -3.78
CA ALA A 159 -1.84 18.64 -2.88
C ALA A 159 -2.78 17.45 -3.17
N ARG A 160 -3.12 17.20 -4.43
CA ARG A 160 -3.98 16.05 -4.82
C ARG A 160 -3.31 14.70 -4.54
N VAL A 161 -1.99 14.60 -4.72
CA VAL A 161 -1.21 13.40 -4.38
C VAL A 161 -1.30 13.10 -2.89
N LEU A 162 -1.03 14.10 -2.05
CA LEU A 162 -1.06 13.92 -0.60
C LEU A 162 -2.50 13.69 -0.10
N GLU A 163 -3.50 14.33 -0.71
CA GLU A 163 -4.91 14.03 -0.48
C GLU A 163 -5.23 12.54 -0.73
N ALA A 164 -4.85 12.01 -1.89
CA ALA A 164 -5.10 10.61 -2.24
C ALA A 164 -4.41 9.66 -1.24
N LYS A 165 -3.19 9.97 -0.82
CA LYS A 165 -2.46 9.22 0.22
C LYS A 165 -3.19 9.23 1.56
N ILE A 166 -3.69 10.38 2.01
CA ILE A 166 -4.44 10.51 3.27
C ILE A 166 -5.72 9.68 3.22
N ARG A 167 -6.46 9.76 2.10
CA ARG A 167 -7.66 8.95 1.89
C ARG A 167 -7.35 7.46 1.95
N LYS A 168 -6.32 7.01 1.23
CA LYS A 168 -5.87 5.61 1.25
C LYS A 168 -5.57 5.13 2.66
N LEU A 169 -4.73 5.86 3.41
CA LEU A 169 -4.39 5.53 4.80
C LEU A 169 -5.63 5.42 5.67
N GLY A 170 -6.57 6.38 5.56
CA GLY A 170 -7.81 6.35 6.32
C GLY A 170 -8.72 5.17 5.95
N THR A 171 -8.84 4.83 4.66
CA THR A 171 -9.64 3.68 4.20
C THR A 171 -9.03 2.33 4.58
N GLU A 172 -7.71 2.25 4.72
CA GLU A 172 -6.98 1.06 5.19
C GLU A 172 -7.00 0.93 6.73
N GLY A 173 -7.70 1.82 7.44
CA GLY A 173 -7.75 1.81 8.91
C GLY A 173 -6.48 2.32 9.60
N GLN A 174 -5.52 2.88 8.84
CA GLN A 174 -4.30 3.48 9.37
C GLN A 174 -4.56 4.90 9.89
N THR A 175 -5.51 5.04 10.82
CA THR A 175 -6.07 6.33 11.28
C THR A 175 -5.00 7.32 11.74
N VAL A 176 -4.09 6.90 12.63
CA VAL A 176 -3.05 7.81 13.15
C VAL A 176 -2.10 8.27 12.03
N ALA A 177 -1.74 7.39 11.09
CA ALA A 177 -0.89 7.76 9.96
C ALA A 177 -1.61 8.75 9.02
N ALA A 178 -2.90 8.54 8.76
CA ALA A 178 -3.72 9.46 7.98
C ALA A 178 -3.82 10.85 8.64
N LEU A 179 -4.03 10.90 9.96
CA LEU A 179 -4.12 12.14 10.73
C LEU A 179 -2.78 12.91 10.77
N ARG A 180 -1.65 12.20 10.91
CA ARG A 180 -0.30 12.80 10.79
C ARG A 180 -0.07 13.39 9.39
N ALA A 181 -0.39 12.63 8.35
CA ALA A 181 -0.28 13.11 6.97
C ALA A 181 -1.20 14.31 6.71
N PHE A 182 -2.39 14.35 7.32
CA PHE A 182 -3.29 15.50 7.25
C PHE A 182 -2.71 16.74 7.94
N ALA A 183 -1.99 16.60 9.06
CA ALA A 183 -1.33 17.74 9.71
C ALA A 183 -0.24 18.36 8.81
N ASP A 184 0.55 17.54 8.12
CA ASP A 184 1.52 18.03 7.13
C ASP A 184 0.82 18.68 5.93
N PHE A 185 -0.28 18.08 5.47
CA PHE A 185 -1.08 18.62 4.39
C PHE A 185 -1.71 19.98 4.74
N ASP A 186 -2.26 20.14 5.94
CA ASP A 186 -2.83 21.40 6.42
C ASP A 186 -1.77 22.51 6.56
N ARG A 187 -0.53 22.17 6.89
CA ARG A 187 0.56 23.15 6.92
C ARG A 187 0.87 23.70 5.54
N ASP A 188 0.93 22.84 4.54
CA ASP A 188 1.51 23.18 3.24
C ASP A 188 0.47 23.53 2.17
N PHE A 189 -0.76 23.01 2.30
CA PHE A 189 -1.76 23.03 1.24
C PHE A 189 -3.11 23.61 1.68
N ARG A 190 -3.16 24.37 2.79
CA ARG A 190 -4.41 24.94 3.33
C ARG A 190 -5.24 25.77 2.34
N THR A 191 -4.58 26.38 1.37
CA THR A 191 -5.21 27.24 0.35
C THR A 191 -5.39 26.54 -1.00
N SER A 192 -5.16 25.23 -1.06
CA SER A 192 -5.41 24.41 -2.24
C SER A 192 -6.88 23.99 -2.34
N LEU A 193 -7.35 23.69 -3.56
CA LEU A 193 -8.68 23.12 -3.78
C LEU A 193 -8.83 21.74 -3.10
N SER A 194 -7.75 20.95 -3.08
CA SER A 194 -7.71 19.65 -2.41
C SER A 194 -8.00 19.76 -0.92
N TYR A 195 -7.67 20.89 -0.27
CA TYR A 195 -7.96 21.08 1.15
C TYR A 195 -9.46 21.16 1.42
N GLY A 196 -10.19 21.91 0.59
CA GLY A 196 -11.65 21.95 0.65
C GLY A 196 -12.27 20.56 0.45
N ALA A 197 -11.76 19.79 -0.52
CA ALA A 197 -12.23 18.43 -0.81
C ALA A 197 -11.93 17.42 0.30
N LEU A 198 -10.76 17.54 0.95
CA LEU A 198 -10.31 16.63 2.00
C LEU A 198 -10.94 16.92 3.37
N THR A 199 -11.31 18.18 3.64
CA THR A 199 -11.81 18.63 4.94
C THR A 199 -12.93 17.76 5.52
N PRO A 200 -14.00 17.39 4.76
CA PRO A 200 -15.05 16.51 5.30
C PRO A 200 -14.55 15.13 5.73
N PHE A 201 -13.62 14.55 4.97
CA PHE A 201 -13.04 13.25 5.27
C PHE A 201 -12.12 13.32 6.50
N ALA A 202 -11.27 14.35 6.57
CA ALA A 202 -10.41 14.59 7.73
C ALA A 202 -11.24 14.80 9.01
N LYS A 203 -12.34 15.57 8.93
CA LYS A 203 -13.30 15.75 10.03
C LYS A 203 -13.83 14.41 10.55
N GLN A 204 -14.27 13.54 9.63
CA GLN A 204 -14.78 12.22 10.01
C GLN A 204 -13.70 11.35 10.68
N LEU A 205 -12.48 11.33 10.14
CA LEU A 205 -11.36 10.60 10.73
C LEU A 205 -11.06 11.07 12.16
N ILE A 206 -10.99 12.39 12.37
CA ILE A 206 -10.76 12.98 13.69
C ILE A 206 -11.88 12.58 14.65
N GLN A 207 -13.14 12.76 14.24
CA GLN A 207 -14.29 12.45 15.06
C GLN A 207 -14.32 10.98 15.49
N ASN A 208 -14.05 10.06 14.56
CA ASN A 208 -13.98 8.62 14.86
C ASN A 208 -12.86 8.32 15.86
N HIS A 209 -11.66 8.88 15.65
CA HIS A 209 -10.51 8.64 16.52
C HIS A 209 -10.72 9.21 17.94
N VAL A 210 -11.36 10.38 18.06
CA VAL A 210 -11.74 10.96 19.35
C VAL A 210 -12.76 10.05 20.05
N SER A 211 -13.81 9.63 19.36
CA SER A 211 -14.84 8.75 19.92
C SER A 211 -14.25 7.42 20.42
N GLU A 212 -13.37 6.80 19.63
CA GLU A 212 -12.67 5.58 20.00
C GLU A 212 -11.78 5.80 21.24
N SER A 213 -11.00 6.88 21.27
CA SER A 213 -10.13 7.21 22.40
C SER A 213 -10.93 7.44 23.69
N GLN A 214 -12.07 8.12 23.60
CA GLN A 214 -13.00 8.34 24.71
C GLN A 214 -13.65 7.04 25.19
N GLN A 215 -14.07 6.17 24.27
CA GLN A 215 -14.61 4.86 24.62
C GLN A 215 -13.58 4.03 25.38
N PHE A 216 -12.33 4.02 24.91
CA PHE A 216 -11.24 3.36 25.63
C PHE A 216 -11.01 4.00 27.00
N LEU A 217 -10.99 5.32 27.14
CA LEU A 217 -10.87 5.97 28.46
C LEU A 217 -11.98 5.54 29.42
N ALA A 218 -13.23 5.55 28.96
CA ALA A 218 -14.40 5.21 29.78
C ALA A 218 -14.38 3.76 30.31
N THR A 219 -13.69 2.86 29.61
CA THR A 219 -13.65 1.42 29.93
C THR A 219 -12.26 0.95 30.37
N LEU A 220 -11.31 1.87 30.58
CA LEU A 220 -9.92 1.56 30.92
C LEU A 220 -9.81 0.79 32.23
N ASP A 221 -10.44 1.29 33.31
CA ASP A 221 -10.37 0.66 34.63
C ASP A 221 -10.94 -0.77 34.62
N ALA A 222 -12.04 -0.98 33.89
CA ALA A 222 -12.64 -2.30 33.72
C ALA A 222 -11.67 -3.26 33.01
N ARG A 223 -11.04 -2.83 31.91
CA ARG A 223 -10.04 -3.65 31.20
C ARG A 223 -8.81 -3.95 32.02
N LEU A 224 -8.31 -2.98 32.80
CA LEU A 224 -7.17 -3.19 33.70
C LEU A 224 -7.51 -4.22 34.79
N LYS A 225 -8.70 -4.13 35.38
CA LYS A 225 -9.18 -5.11 36.36
C LYS A 225 -9.38 -6.50 35.75
N GLU A 226 -9.90 -6.59 34.53
CA GLU A 226 -10.05 -7.85 33.81
C GLU A 226 -8.69 -8.50 33.53
N ARG A 227 -7.71 -7.72 33.05
CA ARG A 227 -6.33 -8.16 32.84
C ARG A 227 -5.71 -8.71 34.14
N GLN A 228 -5.86 -8.00 35.25
CA GLN A 228 -5.38 -8.46 36.56
C GLN A 228 -6.08 -9.74 37.04
N THR A 229 -7.40 -9.81 36.86
CA THR A 229 -8.19 -11.00 37.23
C THR A 229 -7.79 -12.22 36.39
N GLY A 230 -7.51 -12.01 35.10
CA GLY A 230 -6.98 -13.04 34.21
C GLY A 230 -5.64 -13.59 34.71
N LEU A 231 -4.68 -12.73 35.02
CA LEU A 231 -3.39 -13.12 35.59
C LEU A 231 -3.53 -13.91 36.91
N ALA A 232 -4.42 -13.46 37.80
CA ALA A 232 -4.65 -14.13 39.08
C ALA A 232 -5.23 -15.55 38.94
N ARG A 233 -5.96 -15.83 37.85
CA ARG A 233 -6.56 -17.14 37.56
C ARG A 233 -5.59 -18.10 36.84
N MET A 234 -4.50 -17.59 36.28
CA MET A 234 -3.48 -18.41 35.62
C MET A 234 -2.67 -19.22 36.64
N VAL A 235 -2.18 -20.38 36.19
CA VAL A 235 -1.18 -21.18 36.92
C VAL A 235 0.15 -20.42 37.00
N SER A 236 1.01 -20.75 37.97
CA SER A 236 2.18 -19.93 38.32
C SER A 236 3.15 -19.69 37.15
N GLU A 237 3.40 -20.69 36.33
CA GLU A 237 4.32 -20.60 35.19
C GLU A 237 3.78 -19.65 34.11
N ASP A 238 2.57 -19.92 33.62
CA ASP A 238 1.88 -19.07 32.64
C ASP A 238 1.69 -17.63 33.12
N ARG A 239 1.41 -17.44 34.41
CA ARG A 239 1.26 -16.11 35.03
C ARG A 239 2.55 -15.32 34.92
N SER A 240 3.70 -15.93 35.23
CA SER A 240 5.00 -15.25 35.17
C SER A 240 5.35 -14.83 33.75
N VAL A 241 5.13 -15.71 32.76
CA VAL A 241 5.39 -15.41 31.35
C VAL A 241 4.45 -14.30 30.86
N THR A 242 3.17 -14.39 31.17
CA THR A 242 2.17 -13.40 30.73
C THR A 242 2.39 -12.04 31.38
N ASP A 243 2.71 -11.99 32.67
CA ASP A 243 3.01 -10.74 33.38
C ASP A 243 4.27 -10.05 32.82
N ALA A 244 5.31 -10.83 32.51
CA ALA A 244 6.50 -10.31 31.85
C ALA A 244 6.19 -9.73 30.46
N ALA A 245 5.40 -10.44 29.64
CA ALA A 245 4.99 -9.97 28.32
C ALA A 245 4.14 -8.69 28.39
N ILE A 246 3.24 -8.59 29.37
CA ILE A 246 2.45 -7.37 29.62
C ILE A 246 3.36 -6.21 30.00
N LYS A 247 4.31 -6.41 30.91
CA LYS A 247 5.26 -5.36 31.32
C LYS A 247 6.12 -4.90 30.15
N GLU A 248 6.59 -5.81 29.32
CA GLU A 248 7.33 -5.48 28.10
C GLU A 248 6.47 -4.66 27.13
N GLN A 249 5.22 -5.08 26.90
CA GLN A 249 4.27 -4.35 26.06
C GLN A 249 4.01 -2.94 26.59
N ASP A 250 3.71 -2.80 27.89
CA ASP A 250 3.41 -1.52 28.52
C ASP A 250 4.65 -0.59 28.49
N ALA A 251 5.86 -1.14 28.69
CA ALA A 251 7.11 -0.38 28.55
C ALA A 251 7.36 0.09 27.11
N ALA A 252 7.10 -0.77 26.11
CA ALA A 252 7.23 -0.40 24.70
C ALA A 252 6.22 0.68 24.28
N ILE A 253 4.98 0.62 24.80
CA ILE A 253 3.97 1.65 24.58
C ILE A 253 4.42 2.98 25.18
N GLU A 254 4.87 2.98 26.43
CA GLU A 254 5.33 4.18 27.13
C GLU A 254 6.56 4.80 26.44
N ALA A 255 7.53 3.97 26.03
CA ALA A 255 8.71 4.42 25.31
C ALA A 255 8.34 5.07 23.96
N ARG A 256 7.43 4.45 23.20
CA ARG A 256 6.92 5.02 21.94
C ARG A 256 6.22 6.36 22.19
N TYR A 257 5.34 6.43 23.19
CA TYR A 257 4.64 7.66 23.54
C TYR A 257 5.62 8.78 23.86
N LYS A 258 6.63 8.53 24.71
CA LYS A 258 7.68 9.52 25.03
C LYS A 258 8.45 9.97 23.79
N SER A 259 8.90 9.04 22.97
CA SER A 259 9.61 9.35 21.71
C SER A 259 8.78 10.22 20.77
N GLU A 260 7.48 9.94 20.64
CA GLU A 260 6.57 10.73 19.82
C GLU A 260 6.37 12.15 20.38
N LYS A 261 6.30 12.30 21.72
CA LYS A 261 6.22 13.62 22.37
C LYS A 261 7.51 14.43 22.18
N GLU A 262 8.67 13.79 22.31
CA GLU A 262 9.99 14.41 22.06
C GLU A 262 10.13 14.85 20.60
N ALA A 263 9.67 14.01 19.67
CA ALA A 263 9.59 14.32 18.24
C ALA A 263 8.48 15.34 17.89
N ARG A 264 7.75 15.85 18.89
CA ARG A 264 6.65 16.82 18.74
C ARG A 264 5.56 16.35 17.76
N GLN A 265 5.29 15.04 17.74
CA GLN A 265 4.18 14.49 16.97
C GLN A 265 2.86 14.96 17.57
N VAL A 266 2.05 15.63 16.76
CA VAL A 266 0.76 16.20 17.20
C VAL A 266 -0.29 15.12 17.43
N TRP A 267 -0.30 14.08 16.60
CA TRP A 267 -1.13 12.89 16.75
C TRP A 267 -0.30 11.75 17.33
N VAL A 268 -0.48 11.45 18.60
CA VAL A 268 0.20 10.33 19.28
C VAL A 268 -0.47 9.00 18.95
N THR A 269 0.30 7.92 18.92
CA THR A 269 -0.26 6.58 18.79
C THR A 269 -0.92 6.18 20.11
N THR A 270 -2.21 5.85 20.05
CA THR A 270 -2.99 5.41 21.20
C THR A 270 -2.79 3.94 21.51
N SER A 271 -3.02 3.56 22.78
CA SER A 271 -3.15 2.17 23.19
C SER A 271 -4.35 2.03 24.15
N PRO A 272 -5.17 0.97 24.04
CA PRO A 272 -6.33 0.75 24.92
C PRO A 272 -6.00 0.66 26.41
N PHE A 273 -4.73 0.46 26.77
CA PHE A 273 -4.25 0.31 28.16
C PHE A 273 -3.41 1.49 28.63
N HIS A 274 -3.17 2.50 27.80
CA HIS A 274 -2.27 3.61 28.11
C HIS A 274 -3.02 4.94 28.22
N LYS A 275 -3.34 5.32 29.46
CA LYS A 275 -4.19 6.48 29.79
C LYS A 275 -3.72 7.78 29.14
N ALA A 276 -2.44 8.13 29.31
CA ALA A 276 -1.92 9.42 28.85
C ALA A 276 -2.03 9.57 27.32
N SER A 277 -1.77 8.51 26.56
CA SER A 277 -1.93 8.56 25.09
C SER A 277 -3.38 8.79 24.66
N LEU A 278 -4.34 8.17 25.36
CA LEU A 278 -5.76 8.32 25.05
C LEU A 278 -6.28 9.72 25.43
N GLU A 279 -5.86 10.25 26.57
CA GLU A 279 -6.21 11.61 27.01
C GLU A 279 -5.65 12.67 26.06
N ASP A 280 -4.38 12.54 25.66
CA ASP A 280 -3.74 13.45 24.71
C ASP A 280 -4.43 13.41 23.35
N ALA A 281 -4.71 12.22 22.81
CA ALA A 281 -5.41 12.05 21.54
C ALA A 281 -6.83 12.63 21.59
N SER A 282 -7.58 12.37 22.67
CA SER A 282 -8.93 12.91 22.85
C SER A 282 -8.91 14.44 22.94
N ARG A 283 -8.03 15.02 23.78
CA ARG A 283 -7.96 16.47 23.99
C ARG A 283 -7.54 17.19 22.72
N PHE A 284 -6.44 16.75 22.09
CA PHE A 284 -5.97 17.36 20.85
C PHE A 284 -7.01 17.20 19.74
N GLY A 285 -7.59 16.01 19.59
CA GLY A 285 -8.59 15.74 18.56
C GLY A 285 -9.86 16.57 18.70
N GLN A 286 -10.31 16.88 19.92
CA GLN A 286 -11.44 17.80 20.13
C GLN A 286 -11.11 19.23 19.69
N THR A 287 -9.93 19.74 20.06
CA THR A 287 -9.47 21.06 19.63
C THR A 287 -9.37 21.13 18.10
N GLU A 288 -8.79 20.09 17.50
CA GLU A 288 -8.59 20.04 16.06
C GLU A 288 -9.91 19.87 15.30
N LEU A 289 -10.85 19.07 15.83
CA LEU A 289 -12.18 18.93 15.26
C LEU A 289 -12.93 20.27 15.23
N ALA A 290 -12.82 21.06 16.30
CA ALA A 290 -13.41 22.40 16.36
C ALA A 290 -12.76 23.33 15.32
N ARG A 291 -11.43 23.32 15.22
CA ARG A 291 -10.68 24.12 14.23
C ARG A 291 -11.08 23.77 12.80
N VAL A 292 -11.03 22.49 12.43
CA VAL A 292 -11.32 22.00 11.08
C VAL A 292 -12.80 22.22 10.73
N SER A 293 -13.71 22.10 11.70
CA SER A 293 -15.14 22.37 11.48
C SER A 293 -15.46 23.85 11.27
N ALA A 294 -14.60 24.76 11.71
CA ALA A 294 -14.75 26.19 11.48
C ALA A 294 -14.23 26.64 10.10
N VAL A 295 -13.55 25.77 9.35
CA VAL A 295 -13.03 26.12 8.03
C VAL A 295 -14.19 26.26 7.04
N LYS A 296 -14.23 27.41 6.34
CA LYS A 296 -15.14 27.62 5.23
C LYS A 296 -14.71 26.76 4.05
N THR A 297 -15.67 26.10 3.40
CA THR A 297 -15.44 25.27 2.22
C THR A 297 -15.10 26.09 0.97
N GLU A 298 -15.44 27.37 0.97
CA GLU A 298 -15.02 28.32 -0.07
C GLU A 298 -13.65 28.91 0.29
N LEU A 299 -12.69 28.79 -0.62
CA LEU A 299 -11.36 29.35 -0.46
C LEU A 299 -11.43 30.87 -0.48
N GLY A 300 -10.99 31.53 0.59
CA GLY A 300 -10.77 32.97 0.60
C GLY A 300 -9.60 33.39 -0.31
N VAL A 301 -8.63 32.49 -0.53
CA VAL A 301 -7.48 32.67 -1.43
C VAL A 301 -7.13 31.31 -2.06
N ASP A 302 -6.88 31.29 -3.37
CA ASP A 302 -6.49 30.10 -4.13
C ASP A 302 -4.96 30.07 -4.35
N GLY A 303 -4.28 29.20 -3.60
CA GLY A 303 -2.83 28.99 -3.67
C GLY A 303 -2.38 28.41 -5.01
N GLY A 304 -3.19 27.54 -5.62
CA GLY A 304 -2.88 26.94 -6.92
C GLY A 304 -2.91 27.95 -8.05
N LYS A 305 -3.91 28.85 -8.05
CA LYS A 305 -3.98 29.98 -8.98
C LYS A 305 -2.78 30.90 -8.80
N ALA A 306 -2.46 31.29 -7.56
CA ALA A 306 -1.32 32.17 -7.28
C ALA A 306 0.02 31.54 -7.71
N TYR A 307 0.20 30.24 -7.52
CA TYR A 307 1.36 29.50 -8.02
C TYR A 307 1.46 29.53 -9.54
N ARG A 308 0.37 29.18 -10.26
CA ARG A 308 0.33 29.20 -11.73
C ARG A 308 0.63 30.59 -12.30
N GLU A 309 0.11 31.64 -11.67
CA GLU A 309 0.36 33.03 -12.05
C GLU A 309 1.84 33.38 -11.91
N LEU A 310 2.47 33.00 -10.80
CA LEU A 310 3.92 33.17 -10.60
C LEU A 310 4.73 32.37 -11.63
N TYR A 311 4.41 31.10 -11.82
CA TYR A 311 5.07 30.24 -12.81
C TYR A 311 5.01 30.86 -14.21
N THR A 312 3.82 31.27 -14.64
CA THR A 312 3.59 31.90 -15.95
C THR A 312 4.36 33.21 -16.08
N ALA A 313 4.35 34.07 -15.05
CA ALA A 313 5.07 35.34 -15.07
C ALA A 313 6.57 35.14 -15.28
N VAL A 314 7.17 34.17 -14.58
CA VAL A 314 8.60 33.84 -14.70
C VAL A 314 8.93 33.21 -16.05
N LYS A 315 8.17 32.17 -16.47
CA LYS A 315 8.46 31.45 -17.72
C LYS A 315 8.31 32.33 -18.96
N ASN A 316 7.31 33.21 -18.98
CA ASN A 316 7.08 34.15 -20.08
C ASN A 316 8.04 35.35 -20.09
N GLY A 317 8.95 35.47 -19.11
CA GLY A 317 9.88 36.60 -19.05
C GLY A 317 9.20 37.93 -18.77
N SER A 318 8.19 37.94 -17.90
CA SER A 318 7.51 39.17 -17.48
C SER A 318 8.48 40.14 -16.82
N ASN A 319 8.13 41.43 -16.80
CA ASN A 319 8.98 42.44 -16.15
C ASN A 319 9.08 42.21 -14.63
N ALA A 320 10.09 42.84 -14.01
CA ALA A 320 10.40 42.67 -12.59
C ALA A 320 9.24 43.05 -11.65
N ALA A 321 8.41 44.03 -12.03
CA ALA A 321 7.26 44.46 -11.22
C ALA A 321 6.14 43.40 -11.23
N THR A 322 5.83 42.83 -12.40
CA THR A 322 4.86 41.73 -12.54
C THR A 322 5.31 40.50 -11.76
N ILE A 323 6.59 40.13 -11.83
CA ILE A 323 7.13 39.00 -11.07
C ILE A 323 7.04 39.27 -9.56
N ALA A 324 7.43 40.46 -9.10
CA ALA A 324 7.35 40.83 -7.68
C ALA A 324 5.91 40.82 -7.15
N ALA A 325 4.94 41.25 -7.95
CA ALA A 325 3.52 41.18 -7.62
C ALA A 325 3.04 39.72 -7.50
N ALA A 326 3.40 38.86 -8.47
CA ALA A 326 3.03 37.44 -8.43
C ALA A 326 3.67 36.69 -7.25
N VAL A 327 4.92 36.99 -6.91
CA VAL A 327 5.58 36.48 -5.69
C VAL A 327 4.82 36.91 -4.44
N THR A 328 4.40 38.17 -4.37
CA THR A 328 3.61 38.68 -3.25
C THR A 328 2.27 37.96 -3.15
N SER A 329 1.54 37.78 -4.27
CA SER A 329 0.30 37.01 -4.30
C SER A 329 0.51 35.57 -3.83
N ALA A 330 1.57 34.88 -4.28
CA ALA A 330 1.88 33.52 -3.83
C ALA A 330 2.15 33.44 -2.32
N LYS A 331 2.87 34.42 -1.76
CA LYS A 331 3.12 34.51 -0.31
C LYS A 331 1.84 34.79 0.48
N THR A 332 1.00 35.71 0.01
CA THR A 332 -0.32 36.00 0.60
C THR A 332 -1.23 34.78 0.55
N ALA A 333 -1.14 33.99 -0.52
CA ALA A 333 -1.86 32.73 -0.68
C ALA A 333 -1.22 31.55 0.07
N LEU A 334 -0.20 31.79 0.90
CA LEU A 334 0.49 30.77 1.70
C LEU A 334 1.08 29.62 0.88
N VAL A 335 1.46 29.89 -0.38
CA VAL A 335 2.19 28.90 -1.20
C VAL A 335 3.55 28.63 -0.54
N PRO A 336 3.90 27.38 -0.20
CA PRO A 336 5.15 27.06 0.47
C PRO A 336 6.38 27.52 -0.31
N THR A 337 7.40 27.97 0.42
CA THR A 337 8.65 28.49 -0.14
C THR A 337 9.33 27.52 -1.11
N ARG A 338 9.18 26.21 -0.91
CA ARG A 338 9.73 25.19 -1.82
C ARG A 338 9.21 25.30 -3.26
N TYR A 339 8.03 25.89 -3.47
CA TYR A 339 7.46 26.11 -4.80
C TYR A 339 7.83 27.48 -5.37
N SER A 340 7.87 28.52 -4.55
CA SER A 340 8.14 29.89 -5.00
C SER A 340 9.63 30.20 -5.15
N ALA A 341 10.49 29.69 -4.27
CA ALA A 341 11.93 30.01 -4.27
C ALA A 341 12.67 29.61 -5.56
N PRO A 342 12.42 28.42 -6.17
CA PRO A 342 13.05 28.08 -7.45
C PRO A 342 12.66 29.04 -8.58
N LEU A 343 11.40 29.47 -8.62
CA LEU A 343 10.89 30.44 -9.60
C LEU A 343 11.46 31.85 -9.37
N GLU A 344 11.61 32.25 -8.11
CA GLU A 344 12.27 33.51 -7.74
C GLU A 344 13.76 33.51 -8.14
N ALA A 345 14.46 32.38 -8.00
CA ALA A 345 15.85 32.24 -8.42
C ALA A 345 15.98 32.33 -9.95
N GLU A 346 15.16 31.59 -10.69
CA GLU A 346 15.14 31.63 -12.15
C GLU A 346 14.84 33.04 -12.70
N ALA A 347 13.96 33.79 -12.03
CA ALA A 347 13.68 35.17 -12.41
C ALA A 347 14.86 36.13 -12.21
N LYS A 348 15.75 35.85 -11.24
CA LYS A 348 16.95 36.65 -10.98
C LYS A 348 18.05 36.38 -11.99
N ASP A 349 18.22 35.13 -12.40
CA ASP A 349 19.24 34.72 -13.37
C ASP A 349 18.96 35.21 -14.79
N ARG A 350 17.72 35.67 -15.06
CA ARG A 350 17.30 36.27 -16.34
C ARG A 350 17.51 37.79 -16.41
N LYS A 351 17.90 38.44 -15.31
CA LYS A 351 18.29 39.86 -15.28
C LYS A 351 19.78 40.00 -15.58
#